data_AF-X5MIE5-F1
#
_entry.id   AF-X5MIE5-F1
#
_cell.length_a   1.000
_cell.length_b   1.000
_cell.length_c   1.000
_cell.angle_alpha   90.00
_cell.angle_beta   90.00
_cell.angle_gamma   90.00
#
_symmetry.space_group_name_H-M   'P 1'
#
loop_
_entity.id
_entity.type
_entity.pdbx_description
1 polymer ?
#
loop_
_entity_poly.entity_id
_entity_poly.type
_entity_poly.pdbx_seq_one_letter_code
_entity_poly.pdbx_strand_id
1 'polypeptide(L)'
;MNNLKNMNLDELQEMRIQIDAELKKRQVKEKQNARRKILEIANAHGIDIADLVRKERHYRNPNNQWELWNGRGRKPKWIKEWLENGYALEELEVT
;
A
#
# COMPACT_ATOMS: atom_id res chain seq x y z
N MET A 1 -24.31 -1.94 -34.29
CA MET A 1 -24.09 -0.59 -34.85
C MET A 1 -24.41 0.42 -33.77
N ASN A 2 -23.42 1.17 -33.28
CA ASN A 2 -23.65 2.17 -32.23
C ASN A 2 -24.57 3.26 -32.77
N ASN A 3 -25.68 3.54 -32.07
CA ASN A 3 -26.75 4.44 -32.49
C ASN A 3 -26.34 5.94 -32.51
N LEU A 4 -25.06 6.23 -32.35
CA LEU A 4 -24.47 7.57 -32.18
C LEU A 4 -24.72 8.48 -33.39
N LYS A 5 -24.85 7.91 -34.59
CA LYS A 5 -25.07 8.69 -35.83
C LYS A 5 -26.41 9.43 -35.87
N ASN A 6 -27.39 8.96 -35.08
CA ASN A 6 -28.75 9.49 -35.08
C ASN A 6 -29.07 10.31 -33.83
N MET A 7 -28.13 10.43 -32.89
CA MET A 7 -28.32 11.15 -31.63
C MET A 7 -27.96 12.63 -31.78
N ASN A 8 -28.70 13.49 -31.09
CA ASN A 8 -28.36 14.91 -31.01
C ASN A 8 -27.26 15.17 -29.95
N LEU A 9 -26.78 16.42 -29.86
CA LEU A 9 -25.66 16.78 -28.99
C LEU A 9 -25.98 16.54 -27.50
N ASP A 10 -27.19 16.84 -27.07
CA ASP A 10 -27.62 16.68 -25.67
C ASP A 10 -27.69 15.20 -25.29
N GLU A 11 -28.26 14.36 -26.15
CA GLU A 11 -28.33 12.90 -25.95
C GLU A 11 -26.93 12.26 -25.90
N LEU A 12 -26.00 12.72 -26.74
CA LEU A 12 -24.60 12.28 -26.72
C LEU A 12 -23.90 12.69 -25.43
N GLN A 13 -24.22 13.87 -24.90
CA GLN A 13 -23.65 14.37 -23.66
C GLN A 13 -24.20 13.62 -22.43
N GLU A 14 -25.50 13.32 -22.40
CA GLU A 14 -26.10 12.44 -21.38
C GLU A 14 -25.49 11.04 -21.41
N MET A 15 -25.34 10.45 -22.61
CA MET A 15 -24.72 9.13 -22.75
C MET A 15 -23.27 9.14 -22.25
N ARG A 16 -22.51 10.22 -22.49
CA ARG A 16 -21.16 10.35 -21.96
C ARG A 16 -21.15 10.35 -20.44
N ILE A 17 -22.05 11.08 -19.79
CA ILE A 17 -22.20 11.09 -18.33
C ILE A 17 -22.50 9.68 -17.81
N GLN A 18 -23.40 8.95 -18.46
CA GLN A 18 -23.74 7.57 -18.07
C GLN A 18 -22.55 6.61 -18.25
N ILE A 19 -21.81 6.75 -19.36
CA ILE A 19 -20.60 5.97 -19.61
C ILE A 19 -19.56 6.25 -18.52
N ASP A 20 -19.31 7.52 -18.19
CA ASP A 20 -18.33 7.90 -17.18
C ASP A 20 -18.72 7.35 -15.79
N ALA A 21 -20.01 7.39 -15.45
CA ALA A 21 -20.53 6.82 -14.22
C ALA A 21 -20.35 5.29 -14.17
N GLU A 22 -20.68 4.58 -15.25
CA GLU A 22 -20.54 3.13 -15.34
C GLU A 22 -19.07 2.70 -15.34
N LEU A 23 -18.18 3.44 -16.01
CA LEU A 23 -16.73 3.22 -15.97
C LEU A 23 -16.20 3.33 -14.55
N LYS A 24 -16.58 4.40 -13.82
CA LYS A 24 -16.16 4.59 -12.42
C LYS A 24 -16.65 3.45 -11.53
N LYS A 25 -17.91 3.03 -11.70
CA LYS A 25 -18.50 1.90 -10.96
C LYS A 25 -17.74 0.58 -11.23
N ARG A 26 -17.44 0.29 -12.50
CA ARG A 26 -16.66 -0.89 -12.89
C ARG A 26 -15.25 -0.86 -12.32
N GLN A 27 -14.56 0.29 -12.38
CA GLN A 27 -13.23 0.45 -11.79
C GLN A 27 -13.22 0.19 -10.28
N VAL A 28 -14.21 0.69 -9.55
CA VAL A 28 -14.34 0.42 -8.11
C VAL A 28 -14.53 -1.08 -7.86
N LYS A 29 -15.40 -1.73 -8.64
CA LYS A 29 -15.65 -3.18 -8.53
C LYS A 29 -14.39 -4.01 -8.87
N GLU A 30 -13.68 -3.65 -9.93
CA GLU A 30 -12.41 -4.27 -10.33
C GLU A 30 -11.39 -4.19 -9.20
N LYS A 31 -11.24 -3.00 -8.59
CA LYS A 31 -10.32 -2.77 -7.47
C LYS A 31 -10.69 -3.57 -6.22
N GLN A 32 -11.99 -3.65 -5.90
CA GLN A 32 -12.47 -4.48 -4.79
C GLN A 32 -12.20 -5.97 -5.03
N ASN A 33 -12.44 -6.46 -6.25
CA ASN A 33 -12.15 -7.84 -6.63
C ASN A 33 -10.65 -8.15 -6.55
N ALA A 34 -9.78 -7.24 -7.03
CA ALA A 34 -8.34 -7.39 -6.93
C ALA A 34 -7.88 -7.47 -5.46
N ARG A 35 -8.40 -6.58 -4.59
CA ARG A 35 -8.11 -6.62 -3.15
C ARG A 35 -8.50 -7.95 -2.52
N ARG A 36 -9.69 -8.45 -2.84
CA ARG A 36 -10.15 -9.74 -2.33
C ARG A 36 -9.23 -10.89 -2.75
N LYS A 37 -8.84 -10.93 -4.02
CA LYS A 37 -7.90 -11.96 -4.53
C LYS A 37 -6.54 -11.90 -3.82
N ILE A 38 -6.00 -10.69 -3.60
CA ILE A 38 -4.74 -10.51 -2.87
C ILE A 38 -4.85 -11.05 -1.45
N LEU A 39 -5.95 -10.73 -0.74
CA LEU A 39 -6.19 -11.22 0.62
C LEU A 39 -6.36 -12.75 0.66
N GLU A 40 -7.10 -13.31 -0.29
CA GLU A 40 -7.28 -14.76 -0.42
C GLU A 40 -5.94 -15.48 -0.61
N ILE A 41 -5.06 -14.97 -1.48
CA ILE A 41 -3.71 -15.51 -1.69
C ILE A 41 -2.86 -15.38 -0.42
N ALA A 42 -2.82 -14.20 0.20
CA ALA A 42 -2.03 -13.97 1.41
C ALA A 42 -2.44 -14.93 2.54
N ASN A 43 -3.75 -15.04 2.80
CA ASN A 43 -4.28 -15.95 3.82
C ASN A 43 -4.02 -17.42 3.50
N ALA A 44 -4.12 -17.84 2.24
CA ALA A 44 -3.85 -19.21 1.82
C ALA A 44 -2.39 -19.65 2.10
N HIS A 45 -1.46 -18.69 2.15
CA HIS A 45 -0.05 -18.92 2.45
C HIS A 45 0.34 -18.51 3.88
N GLY A 46 -0.62 -18.15 4.74
CA GLY A 46 -0.34 -17.73 6.12
C GLY A 46 0.43 -16.40 6.22
N ILE A 47 0.35 -15.56 5.18
CA ILE A 47 1.00 -14.26 5.12
C ILE A 47 0.01 -13.19 5.62
N ASP A 48 0.43 -12.39 6.60
CA ASP A 48 -0.30 -11.17 6.96
C ASP A 48 -0.06 -10.10 5.88
N ILE A 49 -1.14 -9.57 5.29
CA ILE A 49 -1.06 -8.52 4.28
C ILE A 49 -0.37 -7.25 4.82
N ALA A 50 -0.44 -6.99 6.13
CA ALA A 50 0.25 -5.88 6.76
C ALA A 50 1.78 -5.97 6.59
N ASP A 51 2.32 -7.19 6.53
CA ASP A 51 3.75 -7.42 6.32
C ASP A 51 4.18 -7.17 4.87
N LEU A 52 3.27 -7.31 3.88
CA LEU A 52 3.55 -7.02 2.47
C LEU A 52 3.58 -5.51 2.15
N VAL A 53 2.86 -4.70 2.93
CA VAL A 53 2.74 -3.25 2.70
C VAL A 53 3.74 -2.45 3.55
N ARG A 54 4.29 -3.06 4.61
CA ARG A 54 5.29 -2.41 5.46
C ARG A 54 6.62 -2.25 4.71
N LYS A 55 7.02 -0.99 4.52
CA LYS A 55 8.37 -0.65 4.06
C LYS A 55 9.39 -1.20 5.06
N GLU A 56 10.34 -2.01 4.59
CA GLU A 56 11.47 -2.44 5.42
C GLU A 56 12.28 -1.22 5.81
N ARG A 57 12.33 -0.95 7.11
CA ARG A 57 13.16 0.11 7.68
C ARG A 57 14.36 -0.55 8.31
N HIS A 58 15.55 -0.16 7.86
CA HIS A 58 16.79 -0.61 8.47
C HIS A 58 17.24 0.45 9.47
N TYR A 59 17.86 0.02 10.55
CA TYR A 59 18.42 0.89 11.57
C TYR A 59 19.88 0.50 11.79
N ARG A 60 20.78 1.47 11.89
CA ARG A 60 22.22 1.22 12.09
C ARG A 60 22.67 1.74 13.44
N ASN A 61 23.46 0.95 14.16
CA ASN A 61 24.03 1.39 15.43
C ASN A 61 25.09 2.50 15.17
N PRO A 62 24.99 3.68 15.82
CA PRO A 62 25.94 4.77 15.65
C PRO A 62 27.32 4.45 16.24
N ASN A 63 27.39 3.53 17.21
CA ASN A 63 28.63 3.10 17.85
C ASN A 63 29.28 1.91 17.13
N ASN A 64 28.56 1.22 16.24
CA ASN A 64 29.08 0.08 15.48
C ASN A 64 28.33 -0.09 14.15
N GLN A 65 28.95 0.36 13.06
CA GLN A 65 28.33 0.32 11.72
C GLN A 65 27.96 -1.08 11.22
N TRP A 66 28.49 -2.14 11.80
CA TRP A 66 28.21 -3.53 11.43
C TRP A 66 26.94 -4.08 12.10
N GLU A 67 26.42 -3.37 13.12
CA GLU A 67 25.17 -3.75 13.77
C GLU A 67 23.99 -3.08 13.06
N LEU A 68 23.16 -3.92 12.45
CA LEU A 68 21.96 -3.52 11.74
C LEU A 68 20.74 -4.21 12.36
N TRP A 69 19.62 -3.49 12.37
CA TRP A 69 18.32 -4.03 12.72
C TRP A 69 17.33 -3.68 11.63
N ASN A 70 16.64 -4.66 11.07
CA ASN A 70 15.66 -4.47 10.00
C ASN A 70 14.26 -4.07 10.51
N GLY A 71 14.16 -3.59 11.75
CA GLY A 71 12.90 -3.20 12.36
C GLY A 71 12.00 -4.38 12.77
N ARG A 72 12.41 -5.64 12.54
CA ARG A 72 11.62 -6.83 12.86
C ARG A 72 12.18 -7.59 14.06
N GLY A 73 11.28 -8.24 14.82
CA GLY A 73 11.64 -9.09 15.96
C GLY A 73 12.11 -8.31 17.20
N ARG A 74 12.88 -8.99 18.06
CA ARG A 74 13.36 -8.43 19.33
C ARG A 74 14.31 -7.26 19.08
N LYS A 75 14.01 -6.08 19.66
CA LYS A 75 14.89 -4.91 19.65
C LYS A 75 16.27 -5.25 20.25
N PRO A 76 17.37 -4.99 19.53
CA PRO A 76 18.73 -5.08 20.07
C PRO A 76 18.95 -4.17 21.27
N LYS A 77 20.00 -4.45 22.05
CA LYS A 77 20.33 -3.69 23.27
C LYS A 77 20.58 -2.20 22.96
N TRP A 78 21.37 -1.91 21.93
CA TRP A 78 21.72 -0.54 21.54
C TRP A 78 20.51 0.30 21.14
N ILE A 79 19.46 -0.30 20.56
CA ILE A 79 18.20 0.42 20.27
C ILE A 79 17.43 0.73 21.55
N LYS A 80 17.40 -0.20 22.51
CA LYS A 80 16.75 0.04 23.79
C LYS A 80 17.44 1.16 24.54
N GLU A 81 18.77 1.11 24.63
CA GLU A 81 19.58 2.17 25.24
C GLU A 81 19.38 3.51 24.51
N TRP A 82 19.31 3.52 23.17
CA TRP A 82 19.03 4.73 22.40
C TRP A 82 17.68 5.37 22.76
N LEU A 83 16.62 4.55 22.84
CA LEU A 83 15.28 4.99 23.22
C LEU A 83 15.20 5.41 24.70
N GLU A 84 15.90 4.72 25.60
CA GLU A 84 15.98 5.06 27.03
C GLU A 84 16.67 6.41 27.27
N ASN A 85 17.62 6.77 26.40
CA ASN A 85 18.26 8.10 26.41
C ASN A 85 17.38 9.23 25.83
N GLY A 86 16.15 8.92 25.38
CA GLY A 86 15.19 9.90 24.89
C GLY A 86 15.33 10.27 23.41
N TYR A 87 16.20 9.60 22.66
CA TYR A 87 16.36 9.82 21.23
C TYR A 87 15.29 9.08 20.41
N ALA A 88 14.98 9.60 19.23
CA ALA A 88 14.02 8.99 18.33
C ALA A 88 14.63 7.80 17.57
N LEU A 89 13.81 6.78 17.27
CA LEU A 89 14.27 5.60 16.52
C LEU A 89 14.58 5.95 15.06
N GLU A 90 13.87 6.95 14.53
CA GLU A 90 13.99 7.49 13.18
C GLU A 90 15.38 8.05 12.90
N GLU A 91 16.10 8.53 13.92
CA GLU A 91 17.49 9.01 13.77
C GLU A 91 18.48 7.91 13.43
N LEU A 92 18.12 6.65 13.74
CA LEU A 92 18.93 5.48 13.41
C LEU A 92 18.57 4.89 12.05
N GLU A 93 17.48 5.36 11.41
CA GLU A 93 16.95 4.79 10.18
C GLU A 93 17.94 4.99 9.01
N VAL A 94 18.22 3.91 8.31
CA VAL A 94 19.00 3.87 7.07
C VAL A 94 18.11 3.29 5.97
N THR A 95 18.17 3.90 4.79
CA THR A 95 17.43 3.47 3.59
C THR A 95 18.08 2.25 2.96
#